data_AF-A0A6B2XLN3-F1
#
_entry.id   AF-A0A6B2XLN3-F1
#
_cell.length_a   1.000
_cell.length_b   1.000
_cell.length_c   1.000
_cell.angle_alpha   90.00
_cell.angle_beta   90.00
_cell.angle_gamma   90.00
#
_symmetry.space_group_name_H-M   'P 1'
#
loop_
_entity.id
_entity.type
_entity.pdbx_description
1 polymer ?
#
loop_
_entity_poly.entity_id
_entity_poly.type
_entity_poly.pdbx_seq_one_letter_code
_entity_poly.pdbx_strand_id
1 'polypeptide(L)'
;MADEPIGGRDSAAWSPLDSDGWYAARNATTALRDVLVRAGLEKDFPYLRADLNAFGHGLVELGRVSPDTAERLAELLRLALTSGFSRDRNDDDHEPTITEEHKGRA
;
A
#
# COMPACT_ATOMS: atom_id res chain seq x y z
N MET A 1 14.07 -26.52 39.53
CA MET A 1 13.39 -26.91 38.28
C MET A 1 12.05 -26.21 38.29
N ALA A 2 11.99 -24.99 37.77
CA ALA A 2 10.76 -24.24 37.54
C ALA A 2 10.80 -23.86 36.06
N ASP A 3 9.79 -24.33 35.34
CA ASP A 3 9.63 -24.21 33.89
C ASP A 3 9.20 -22.78 33.56
N GLU A 4 10.04 -22.06 32.83
CA GLU A 4 9.83 -20.66 32.44
C GLU A 4 9.10 -20.64 31.09
N PRO A 5 7.94 -19.97 30.94
CA PRO A 5 7.21 -19.95 29.68
C PRO A 5 7.91 -19.04 28.66
N ILE A 6 8.78 -19.63 27.84
CA ILE A 6 9.31 -19.06 26.60
C ILE A 6 8.20 -18.97 25.55
N GLY A 7 7.38 -17.93 25.65
CA GLY A 7 6.28 -17.70 24.71
C GLY A 7 5.87 -16.25 24.57
N GLY A 8 6.74 -15.31 24.97
CA GLY A 8 6.58 -13.93 24.54
C GLY A 8 6.84 -13.89 23.05
N ARG A 9 5.78 -13.80 22.24
CA ARG A 9 5.91 -13.33 20.84
C ARG A 9 6.82 -12.12 20.89
N ASP A 10 8.00 -12.27 20.30
CA ASP A 10 8.98 -11.21 20.26
C ASP A 10 8.33 -10.01 19.60
N SER A 11 8.03 -8.99 20.40
CA SER A 11 7.48 -7.71 19.92
C SER A 11 8.49 -6.97 19.02
N ALA A 12 9.71 -7.51 18.87
CA ALA A 12 10.71 -7.13 17.89
C ALA A 12 10.74 -8.01 16.62
N ALA A 13 9.76 -8.89 16.38
CA ALA A 13 9.56 -9.54 15.08
C ALA A 13 8.96 -8.57 14.05
N TRP A 14 9.61 -7.43 13.83
CA TRP A 14 9.36 -6.56 12.68
C TRP A 14 10.04 -7.18 11.47
N SER A 15 9.29 -7.97 10.69
CA SER A 15 9.71 -8.39 9.35
C SER A 15 9.23 -7.33 8.35
N PRO A 16 10.11 -6.57 7.68
CA PRO A 16 9.72 -5.58 6.67
C PRO A 16 8.93 -6.18 5.49
N LEU A 17 8.97 -7.51 5.35
CA LEU A 17 8.31 -8.29 4.30
C LEU A 17 6.83 -8.58 4.58
N ASP A 18 6.34 -8.35 5.81
CA ASP A 18 4.96 -8.66 6.24
C ASP A 18 4.03 -7.43 6.26
N SER A 19 4.49 -6.27 5.79
CA SER A 19 3.64 -5.08 5.78
C SER A 19 2.84 -4.99 4.47
N ASP A 20 1.62 -5.51 4.48
CA ASP A 20 0.62 -5.29 3.41
C ASP A 20 0.54 -3.80 3.00
N GLY A 21 0.69 -2.91 3.98
CA GLY A 21 0.75 -1.46 3.76
C GLY A 21 1.86 -1.01 2.82
N TRP A 22 3.06 -1.61 2.89
CA TRP A 22 4.18 -1.25 2.01
C TRP A 22 3.90 -1.66 0.57
N TYR A 23 3.46 -2.90 0.36
CA TYR A 23 3.14 -3.39 -0.98
C TYR A 23 1.96 -2.62 -1.58
N ALA A 24 0.92 -2.33 -0.79
CA ALA A 24 -0.20 -1.51 -1.23
C ALA A 24 0.25 -0.11 -1.69
N ALA A 25 1.07 0.59 -0.89
CA ALA A 25 1.61 1.90 -1.25
C ALA A 25 2.48 1.83 -2.51
N ARG A 26 3.41 0.87 -2.55
CA ARG A 26 4.35 0.69 -3.67
C ARG A 26 3.61 0.40 -4.98
N ASN A 27 2.58 -0.44 -4.93
CA ASN A 27 1.76 -0.79 -6.09
C ASN A 27 0.93 0.42 -6.54
N ALA A 28 0.30 1.14 -5.61
CA ALA A 28 -0.45 2.36 -5.91
C ALA A 28 0.43 3.45 -6.54
N THR A 29 1.61 3.71 -5.97
CA THR A 29 2.58 4.67 -6.53
C THR A 29 3.03 4.27 -7.93
N THR A 30 3.28 2.97 -8.17
CA THR A 30 3.68 2.47 -9.49
C THR A 30 2.56 2.66 -10.50
N ALA A 31 1.32 2.29 -10.15
CA ALA A 31 0.16 2.50 -11.01
C ALA A 31 -0.06 3.98 -11.35
N LEU A 32 0.07 4.87 -10.35
CA LEU A 32 -0.05 6.31 -10.56
C LEU A 32 1.04 6.83 -11.50
N ARG A 33 2.30 6.44 -11.29
CA ARG A 33 3.41 6.81 -12.17
C ARG A 33 3.16 6.37 -13.61
N ASP A 34 2.68 5.15 -13.82
CA ASP A 34 2.43 4.63 -15.16
C ASP A 34 1.36 5.45 -15.90
N VAL A 35 0.30 5.87 -15.20
CA VAL A 35 -0.73 6.76 -15.77
C VAL A 35 -0.15 8.14 -16.07
N LEU A 36 0.63 8.72 -15.15
CA LEU A 36 1.25 10.04 -15.36
C LEU A 36 2.23 10.04 -16.54
N VAL A 37 3.03 8.99 -16.70
CA VAL A 37 3.93 8.81 -17.86
C VAL A 37 3.12 8.71 -19.15
N ARG A 38 2.03 7.93 -19.17
CA ARG A 38 1.16 7.83 -20.35
C ARG A 38 0.48 9.15 -20.71
N ALA A 39 0.24 10.00 -19.71
CA ALA A 39 -0.30 11.34 -19.89
C ALA A 39 0.77 12.39 -20.23
N GLY A 40 2.07 12.05 -20.21
CA GLY A 40 3.17 12.98 -20.41
C GLY A 40 3.39 13.98 -19.26
N LEU A 41 2.92 13.63 -18.05
CA LEU A 41 2.93 14.46 -16.84
C LEU A 41 4.00 14.04 -15.83
N GLU A 42 4.87 13.07 -16.14
CA GLU A 42 5.83 12.51 -15.19
C GLU A 42 6.81 13.55 -14.62
N LYS A 43 7.12 14.58 -15.40
CA LYS A 43 8.03 15.67 -15.01
C LYS A 43 7.42 16.60 -13.97
N ASP A 44 6.10 16.63 -13.87
CA ASP A 44 5.38 17.48 -12.93
C ASP A 44 5.34 16.88 -11.50
N PHE A 45 5.70 15.59 -11.37
CA PHE A 45 5.71 14.85 -10.11
C PHE A 45 7.09 14.22 -9.80
N PRO A 46 8.18 15.02 -9.71
CA PRO A 46 9.54 14.49 -9.58
C PRO A 46 9.82 13.78 -8.25
N TYR A 47 8.98 14.01 -7.23
CA TYR A 47 9.16 13.46 -5.88
C TYR A 47 8.12 12.37 -5.55
N LEU A 48 7.39 11.86 -6.54
CA LEU A 48 6.37 10.83 -6.33
C LEU A 48 6.99 9.55 -5.76
N ARG A 49 6.55 9.16 -4.55
CA ARG A 49 7.07 7.96 -3.87
C ARG A 49 6.02 7.27 -3.00
N ALA A 50 6.29 6.01 -2.69
CA ALA A 50 5.58 5.28 -1.65
C ALA A 50 6.25 5.57 -0.30
N ASP A 51 5.46 5.67 0.76
CA ASP A 51 5.96 5.80 2.13
C ASP A 51 5.09 4.97 3.10
N LEU A 52 5.59 4.79 4.31
CA LEU A 52 4.89 4.19 5.44
C LEU A 52 4.80 5.21 6.57
N ASN A 53 3.63 5.32 7.21
CA ASN A 53 3.57 6.05 8.49
C ASN A 53 4.14 5.19 9.63
N ALA A 54 4.26 5.80 10.83
CA ALA A 54 4.73 5.12 12.04
C ALA A 54 3.87 3.93 12.49
N PHE A 55 2.65 3.79 11.96
CA PHE A 55 1.72 2.69 12.22
C PHE A 55 1.80 1.57 11.16
N GLY A 56 2.67 1.69 10.15
CA GLY A 56 2.79 0.72 9.07
C GLY A 56 1.71 0.84 7.98
N HIS A 57 0.92 1.91 7.96
CA HIS A 57 -0.01 2.15 6.85
C HIS A 57 0.71 2.77 5.65
N GLY A 58 0.39 2.24 4.47
CA GLY A 58 0.88 2.72 3.19
C GLY A 58 0.37 4.10 2.80
N LEU A 59 1.27 4.93 2.26
CA LEU A 59 1.00 6.29 1.80
C LEU A 59 1.58 6.48 0.39
N VAL A 60 0.93 7.31 -0.43
CA VAL A 60 1.51 7.82 -1.67
C VAL A 60 1.80 9.30 -1.48
N GLU A 61 3.07 9.67 -1.53
CA GLU A 61 3.50 11.05 -1.40
C GLU A 61 3.81 11.66 -2.77
N LEU A 62 3.17 12.79 -3.09
CA LEU A 62 3.43 13.54 -4.33
C LEU A 62 4.69 14.43 -4.21
N GLY A 63 5.06 14.80 -2.98
CA GLY A 63 6.11 15.77 -2.69
C GLY A 63 5.77 17.19 -3.17
N ARG A 64 6.78 17.93 -3.65
CA ARG A 64 6.59 19.30 -4.15
C ARG A 64 6.07 19.27 -5.58
N VAL A 65 4.91 19.86 -5.80
CA VAL A 65 4.28 20.07 -7.11
C VAL A 65 3.98 21.55 -7.31
N SER A 66 3.87 22.00 -8.57
CA SER A 66 3.48 23.38 -8.85
C SER A 66 1.98 23.60 -8.58
N PRO A 67 1.51 24.84 -8.34
CA PRO A 67 0.07 25.12 -8.19
C PRO A 67 -0.75 24.64 -9.40
N ASP A 68 -0.25 24.92 -10.60
CA ASP A 68 -0.87 24.52 -11.86
C ASP A 68 -0.96 22.98 -12.00
N THR A 69 0.08 22.26 -11.59
CA THR A 69 0.06 20.78 -11.51
C THR A 69 -1.01 20.29 -10.54
N ALA A 70 -1.14 20.92 -9.38
CA ALA A 70 -2.14 20.56 -8.38
C ALA A 70 -3.58 20.81 -8.88
N GLU A 71 -3.80 21.90 -9.61
CA GLU A 71 -5.09 22.20 -10.26
C GLU A 71 -5.45 21.16 -11.32
N ARG A 72 -4.51 20.79 -12.19
CA ARG A 72 -4.73 19.71 -13.18
C ARG A 72 -5.05 18.39 -12.51
N LEU A 73 -4.34 18.03 -11.45
CA LEU A 73 -4.63 16.80 -10.69
C LEU A 73 -6.04 16.84 -10.09
N ALA A 74 -6.44 17.97 -9.51
CA ALA A 74 -7.79 18.14 -8.98
C ALA A 74 -8.87 18.02 -10.06
N GLU A 75 -8.63 18.57 -11.26
CA GLU A 75 -9.53 18.44 -12.40
C GLU A 75 -9.66 16.98 -12.86
N LEU A 76 -8.55 16.25 -12.98
CA LEU A 76 -8.55 14.83 -13.33
C LEU A 76 -9.32 13.99 -12.31
N LEU A 77 -9.14 14.24 -11.00
CA LEU A 77 -9.88 13.57 -9.95
C LEU A 77 -11.39 13.87 -10.02
N ARG A 78 -11.75 15.13 -10.29
CA ARG A 78 -13.15 15.53 -10.50
C ARG A 78 -13.76 14.81 -11.69
N LEU A 79 -13.05 14.77 -12.82
CA LEU A 79 -13.50 14.07 -14.03
C LEU A 79 -13.72 12.58 -13.76
N ALA A 80 -12.76 11.92 -13.09
CA ALA A 80 -12.87 10.51 -12.73
C ALA A 80 -14.12 10.22 -11.87
N LEU A 81 -14.36 11.04 -10.84
CA LEU A 81 -15.55 10.91 -9.99
C LEU A 81 -16.85 11.11 -10.77
N THR A 82 -16.90 12.08 -11.69
CA THR A 82 -18.10 12.31 -12.52
C THR A 82 -18.31 11.25 -13.58
N SER A 83 -17.24 10.59 -14.05
CA SER A 83 -17.30 9.54 -15.07
C SER A 83 -17.79 8.19 -14.53
N GLY A 84 -18.05 8.08 -13.22
CA GLY A 84 -18.48 6.84 -12.59
C GLY A 84 -17.35 5.83 -12.40
N PHE A 85 -16.09 6.29 -12.29
CA PHE A 85 -14.95 5.44 -11.97
C PHE A 85 -15.15 4.81 -10.58
N SER A 86 -15.76 3.64 -10.51
CA SER A 86 -15.71 2.76 -9.35
C SER A 86 -14.54 1.82 -9.51
N ARG A 87 -13.65 1.81 -8.52
CA ARG A 87 -12.70 0.72 -8.36
C ARG A 87 -13.52 -0.54 -8.10
N ASP A 88 -13.43 -1.51 -9.00
CA ASP A 88 -14.03 -2.83 -8.83
C ASP A 88 -13.49 -3.43 -7.52
N ARG A 89 -14.31 -3.34 -6.47
CA ARG A 89 -13.94 -3.64 -5.08
C ARG A 89 -14.24 -5.12 -4.86
N ASN A 90 -13.39 -6.00 -5.38
CA ASN A 90 -13.66 -7.45 -5.32
C ASN A 90 -12.38 -8.29 -5.10
N ASP A 91 -11.49 -7.83 -4.22
CA ASP A 91 -10.26 -8.57 -3.85
C ASP A 91 -10.06 -8.66 -2.32
N ASP A 92 -11.13 -8.48 -1.54
CA ASP A 92 -11.12 -8.53 -0.06
C ASP A 92 -11.72 -9.84 0.51
N ASP A 93 -11.73 -10.94 -0.26
CA ASP A 93 -12.04 -12.29 0.26
C ASP A 93 -10.73 -13.09 0.52
N HIS A 94 -9.72 -12.43 1.10
CA HIS A 94 -8.57 -13.15 1.66
C HIS A 94 -8.89 -13.55 3.11
N GLU A 95 -9.72 -14.59 3.27
CA GLU A 95 -9.76 -15.36 4.51
C GLU A 95 -8.40 -16.04 4.69
N PRO A 96 -7.59 -15.71 5.72
CA PRO A 96 -6.39 -16.47 5.99
C PRO A 96 -6.84 -17.84 6.50
N THR A 97 -6.86 -18.82 5.61
CA THR A 97 -7.05 -20.23 5.96
C THR A 97 -5.82 -20.66 6.75
N ILE A 98 -5.89 -20.50 8.07
CA ILE A 98 -5.01 -21.13 9.03
C ILE A 98 -5.09 -22.65 8.79
N THR A 99 -4.07 -23.16 8.12
CA THR A 99 -3.91 -24.59 7.88
C THR A 99 -3.48 -25.24 9.20
N GLU A 100 -4.44 -25.68 10.01
CA GLU A 100 -4.18 -26.68 11.05
C GLU A 100 -3.93 -28.02 10.39
N GLU A 101 -2.68 -28.28 9.98
CA GLU A 101 -2.21 -29.64 9.74
C GLU A 101 -0.83 -29.85 10.39
N HIS A 102 -0.83 -30.44 11.59
CA HIS A 102 0.21 -31.39 11.96
C HIS A 102 -0.40 -32.61 12.65
N LYS A 103 -0.93 -33.48 11.79
CA LYS A 103 -1.19 -34.89 12.07
C LYS A 103 0.12 -35.61 12.40
N GLY A 104 0.09 -36.39 13.47
CA GLY A 104 1.26 -36.99 14.09
C GLY A 104 2.04 -38.03 13.26
N ARG A 105 3.24 -38.30 13.76
CA ARG A 105 4.14 -39.46 13.56
C ARG A 105 5.13 -39.41 14.75
N ALA A 106 5.60 -40.49 15.38
CA ALA A 106 5.33 -41.92 15.36
C ALA A 106 5.74 -42.45 16.74
#